data_AF-A0A1J4JTD6-F1
#
_entry.id   AF-A0A1J4JTD6-F1
#
_cell.length_a   1.000
_cell.length_b   1.000
_cell.length_c   1.000
_cell.angle_alpha   90.00
_cell.angle_beta   90.00
_cell.angle_gamma   90.00
#
_symmetry.space_group_name_H-M   'P 1'
#
loop_
_entity.id
_entity.type
_entity.pdbx_description
1 polymer ?
#
loop_
_entity_poly.entity_id
_entity_poly.type
_entity_poly.pdbx_seq_one_letter_code
_entity_poly.pdbx_strand_id
1 'polypeptide(L)' 'MQIAQGAPVQTDVEGEFTDPLLIAEEELRKGKTPLIIRRYLPDGTFEDVAVRLLKRSEKVT' A
#
# COMPACT_ATOMS: atom_id res chain seq x y z
N MET A 1 -11.42 -0.58 5.34
CA MET A 1 -10.52 -1.38 4.48
C MET A 1 -11.07 -1.33 3.06
N GLN A 2 -10.26 -1.01 2.04
CA GLN A 2 -10.74 -0.79 0.67
C GLN A 2 -11.14 -2.11 -0.04
N ILE A 3 -10.23 -3.09 -0.07
CA ILE A 3 -10.46 -4.37 -0.76
C ILE A 3 -11.66 -5.13 -0.16
N ALA A 4 -11.78 -5.15 1.17
CA ALA A 4 -12.92 -5.75 1.88
C ALA A 4 -14.27 -5.06 1.58
N GLN A 5 -14.24 -3.82 1.06
CA GLN A 5 -15.42 -3.04 0.69
C GLN A 5 -15.68 -3.06 -0.83
N GLY A 6 -15.03 -3.98 -1.57
CA GLY A 6 -15.24 -4.14 -3.01
C GLY A 6 -14.50 -3.13 -3.88
N ALA A 7 -13.46 -2.46 -3.36
CA ALA A 7 -12.62 -1.60 -4.18
C ALA A 7 -11.84 -2.41 -5.24
N PRO A 8 -11.58 -1.85 -6.44
CA PRO A 8 -10.84 -2.54 -7.49
C PRO A 8 -9.40 -2.86 -7.10
N VAL A 9 -9.01 -4.13 -7.26
CA VAL A 9 -7.65 -4.62 -7.02
C VAL A 9 -6.74 -4.26 -8.20
N GLN A 10 -5.54 -3.77 -7.92
CA GLN A 10 -4.57 -3.27 -8.90
C GLN A 10 -3.55 -4.34 -9.36
N THR A 11 -3.54 -5.50 -8.71
CA THR A 11 -2.70 -6.65 -9.09
C THR A 11 -3.56 -7.83 -9.55
N ASP A 12 -2.98 -8.67 -10.41
CA ASP A 12 -3.51 -10.00 -10.66
C ASP A 12 -3.44 -10.79 -9.34
N VAL A 13 -4.60 -11.32 -8.97
CA VAL A 13 -4.80 -12.16 -7.80
C VAL A 13 -4.79 -13.60 -8.33
N GLU A 14 -3.70 -14.33 -8.12
CA GLU A 14 -3.71 -15.77 -8.39
C GLU A 14 -4.80 -16.39 -7.49
N GLY A 15 -5.65 -17.24 -8.07
CA GLY A 15 -7.04 -17.50 -7.66
C GLY A 15 -7.34 -18.01 -6.23
N GLU A 16 -6.39 -17.96 -5.30
CA GLU A 16 -6.54 -18.42 -3.92
C GLU A 16 -6.51 -17.30 -2.86
N PHE A 17 -6.12 -16.06 -3.19
CA PHE A 17 -6.18 -14.97 -2.19
C PHE A 17 -7.61 -14.42 -2.07
N THR A 18 -8.37 -14.97 -1.12
CA THR A 18 -9.69 -14.46 -0.73
C THR A 18 -9.61 -13.46 0.44
N ASP A 19 -8.50 -13.46 1.18
CA ASP A 19 -8.27 -12.55 2.31
C ASP A 19 -7.88 -11.14 1.82
N PRO A 20 -8.65 -10.08 2.15
CA PRO A 20 -8.32 -8.70 1.82
C PRO A 20 -6.94 -8.23 2.28
N LEU A 21 -6.43 -8.77 3.41
CA LEU A 21 -5.11 -8.43 3.91
C LEU A 21 -4.02 -8.96 2.99
N LEU A 22 -4.11 -10.23 2.59
CA LEU A 22 -3.14 -10.86 1.69
C LEU A 22 -3.11 -10.18 0.32
N ILE A 23 -4.29 -9.77 -0.18
CA ILE A 23 -4.38 -9.00 -1.44
C ILE A 23 -3.68 -7.64 -1.29
N ALA A 24 -3.88 -6.93 -0.18
CA ALA A 24 -3.21 -5.66 0.09
C ALA A 24 -1.68 -5.81 0.21
N GLU A 25 -1.22 -6.88 0.85
CA GLU A 25 0.20 -7.20 0.96
C GLU A 25 0.82 -7.48 -0.41
N GLU A 26 0.10 -8.16 -1.30
CA GLU A 26 0.55 -8.46 -2.66
C GLU A 26 0.60 -7.19 -3.53
N GLU A 27 -0.39 -6.29 -3.42
CA GLU A 27 -0.34 -4.97 -4.06
C GLU A 27 0.87 -4.16 -3.59
N LEU A 28 1.17 -4.19 -2.28
CA LEU A 28 2.32 -3.51 -1.71
C LEU A 28 3.63 -4.11 -2.22
N ARG A 29 3.74 -5.44 -2.26
CA ARG A 29 4.92 -6.15 -2.76
C ARG A 29 5.19 -5.86 -4.24
N LYS A 30 4.14 -5.74 -5.05
CA LYS A 30 4.23 -5.40 -6.48
C LYS A 30 4.32 -3.89 -6.76
N GLY A 31 4.30 -3.05 -5.72
CA GLY A 31 4.38 -1.59 -5.86
C GLY A 31 3.16 -0.96 -6.56
N LYS A 32 2.00 -1.62 -6.51
CA LYS A 32 0.77 -1.21 -7.18
C LYS A 32 -0.27 -0.56 -6.25
N THR A 33 0.04 -0.43 -4.95
CA THR A 33 -0.86 0.19 -3.96
C THR A 33 -1.25 1.62 -4.35
N PRO A 34 -2.53 1.93 -4.57
CA PRO A 34 -2.99 3.25 -5.03
C PRO A 34 -3.21 4.22 -3.86
N LEU A 35 -2.19 4.39 -3.01
CA LEU A 35 -2.24 5.25 -1.82
C LEU A 35 -1.13 6.31 -1.83
N ILE A 36 -1.44 7.47 -1.24
CA ILE A 36 -0.50 8.57 -0.96
C ILE A 36 -0.50 8.79 0.54
N ILE A 37 0.69 8.87 1.14
CA ILE A 37 0.89 9.22 2.54
C ILE A 37 1.24 10.71 2.61
N ARG A 38 0.44 11.48 3.36
CA ARG A 38 0.76 12.85 3.71
C ARG A 38 1.60 12.88 5.00
N ARG A 39 2.84 13.34 4.91
CA ARG A 39 3.77 13.49 6.05
C ARG A 39 3.78 14.93 6.50
N TYR A 40 3.18 15.21 7.65
CA TYR A 40 3.22 16.53 8.25
C TYR A 40 4.59 16.80 8.91
N LEU A 41 5.12 18.00 8.69
CA LEU A 41 6.36 18.48 9.28
C LEU A 41 6.07 19.28 10.57
N PRO A 42 7.08 19.47 11.46
CA PRO A 42 6.89 20.21 12.71
C PRO A 42 6.46 21.67 12.53
N ASP A 43 6.70 22.25 11.36
CA ASP A 43 6.28 23.61 10.99
C ASP A 43 4.83 23.69 10.47
N GLY A 44 4.11 22.56 10.42
CA GLY A 44 2.74 22.47 9.94
C GLY A 44 2.59 22.30 8.43
N THR A 45 3.69 22.32 7.67
CA THR A 45 3.68 21.97 6.24
C THR A 45 3.61 20.46 6.04
N PHE A 46 3.53 19.99 4.79
CA PHE A 46 3.46 18.54 4.51
C PHE A 46 4.10 18.13 3.19
N GLU A 47 4.49 16.87 3.13
CA GLU A 47 4.95 16.18 1.92
C GLU A 47 3.98 15.06 1.55
N ASP A 48 3.47 15.05 0.32
CA ASP A 48 2.67 13.96 -0.21
C ASP A 48 3.60 12.93 -0.89
N VAL A 49 3.63 11.72 -0.35
CA VAL A 49 4.52 10.64 -0.82
C VAL A 49 3.70 9.44 -1.26
N ALA A 50 3.76 9.11 -2.54
CA ALA A 50 3.12 7.92 -3.08
C ALA A 50 3.75 6.65 -2.47
N VAL A 51 2.92 5.73 -1.98
CA VAL A 51 3.40 4.50 -1.30
C VAL A 51 4.33 3.68 -2.19
N ARG A 52 4.03 3.60 -3.50
CA ARG A 52 4.85 2.92 -4.51
C ARG A 52 6.29 3.43 -4.64
N LEU A 53 6.60 4.63 -4.14
CA LEU A 53 7.94 5.22 -4.19
C LEU A 53 8.75 4.98 -2.92
N LEU A 54 8.12 4.46 -1.86
CA LEU A 54 8.79 4.21 -0.59
C LEU A 54 9.65 2.95 -0.67
N LYS A 55 10.87 3.07 -0.17
CA LYS A 55 11.74 1.91 0.06
C LYS A 55 11.28 1.20 1.32
N ARG A 56 11.17 -0.12 1.24
CA ARG A 56 10.92 -0.96 2.42
C ARG A 56 12.17 -0.91 3.29
N SER A 57 12.03 -0.62 4.58
CA SER A 57 13.13 -0.82 5.52
C SER A 57 13.38 -2.33 5.62
N GLU A 58 14.62 -2.76 5.41
CA GLU A 58 15.01 -4.13 5.69
C GLU A 58 14.76 -4.39 7.18
N LYS A 59 14.12 -5.52 7.50
CA LYS A 59 14.00 -5.93 8.90
C LYS A 59 15.42 -6.23 9.39
N VAL A 60 15.95 -5.36 10.26
CA VAL A 60 17.09 -5.70 11.10
C VAL A 60 16.66 -6.94 11.89
N THR A 61 17.23 -8.08 11.51
CA THR A 61 16.97 -9.40 12.11
C THR A 61 17.92 -9.61 13.27
#